data_AF-A0A4Q2D0D8-F1
#
_entry.id   AF-A0A4Q2D0D8-F1
#
_cell.length_a   1.000
_cell.length_b   1.000
_cell.length_c   1.000
_cell.angle_alpha   90.00
_cell.angle_beta   90.00
_cell.angle_gamma   90.00
#
_symmetry.space_group_name_H-M   'P 1'
#
loop_
_entity.id
_entity.type
_entity.pdbx_description
1 polymer ?
#
loop_
_entity_poly.entity_id
_entity_poly.type
_entity_poly.pdbx_seq_one_letter_code
_entity_poly.pdbx_strand_id
1 'polypeptide(L)'
;MVGSETGSTSGGNSGPKRQVKTMPAAYSGKHPTYDPANPATATRFFDGVELAAKVAGLTDHDEEVVEHALTYLDTQTARLWSRLEGGSAPFSFEKWRKAVMKILPKASRYDVGSMARLDNLCRKARERPIGRDEKSAFYEFALGFQAEAEPLLKSGVIANQDLVVKFISGLKGTFREGLSERLSRKTPVADADEAARDEEDPFTMEEVIKVAMDMVDAAAVGPFGSLAYVEEEADYARNVTSSGLSDRAESAGLKDLKIKQESMAEEMAKVYTSLSLTLSFNSQWSR
;
A
#
# COMPACT_ATOMS: atom_id res chain seq x y z
N MET A 1 -68.32 24.97 40.67
CA MET A 1 -67.68 23.75 40.14
C MET A 1 -66.92 24.19 38.90
N VAL A 2 -65.65 24.64 39.04
CA VAL A 2 -64.41 23.82 39.14
C VAL A 2 -64.29 22.98 37.86
N GLY A 3 -63.39 23.22 36.91
CA GLY A 3 -61.99 23.65 36.98
C GLY A 3 -61.08 22.42 36.86
N SER A 4 -60.17 22.37 35.86
CA SER A 4 -58.81 21.81 35.95
C SER A 4 -58.15 21.55 34.58
N GLU A 5 -56.95 22.11 34.47
CA GLU A 5 -55.92 21.94 33.44
C GLU A 5 -55.35 20.51 33.42
N THR A 6 -54.67 20.12 32.35
CA THR A 6 -53.32 19.52 32.42
C THR A 6 -52.64 19.57 31.05
N GLY A 7 -51.48 20.23 30.99
CA GLY A 7 -50.48 19.95 29.97
C GLY A 7 -49.71 18.67 30.29
N SER A 8 -49.08 18.08 29.29
CA SER A 8 -47.93 17.19 29.48
C SER A 8 -47.03 17.23 28.26
N THR A 9 -46.01 18.07 28.40
CA THR A 9 -44.73 18.02 27.72
C THR A 9 -44.09 16.65 27.98
N SER A 10 -43.84 15.84 26.95
CA SER A 10 -42.88 14.73 27.07
C SER A 10 -41.69 15.01 26.15
N GLY A 11 -40.62 15.51 26.76
CA GLY A 11 -39.32 15.61 26.13
C GLY A 11 -38.76 14.22 25.83
N GLY A 12 -38.60 13.92 24.54
CA GLY A 12 -37.71 12.87 24.08
C GLY A 12 -36.30 13.42 24.01
N ASN A 13 -35.51 13.16 25.06
CA ASN A 13 -34.09 13.47 25.14
C ASN A 13 -33.34 12.85 23.95
N SER A 14 -33.09 13.63 22.90
CA SER A 14 -32.18 13.26 21.82
C SER A 14 -30.75 13.34 22.34
N GLY A 15 -30.35 12.36 23.16
CA GLY A 15 -28.94 12.06 23.35
C GLY A 15 -28.29 11.83 21.97
N PRO A 16 -26.99 12.13 21.80
CA PRO A 16 -26.32 11.93 20.53
C PRO A 16 -26.54 10.47 20.11
N LYS A 17 -27.27 10.25 19.01
CA LYS A 17 -27.44 8.92 18.42
C LYS A 17 -26.05 8.35 18.24
N ARG A 18 -25.68 7.37 19.05
CA ARG A 18 -24.44 6.62 18.89
C ARG A 18 -24.55 6.01 17.50
N GLN A 19 -23.86 6.59 16.52
CA GLN A 19 -23.90 6.10 15.16
C GLN A 19 -23.42 4.65 15.23
N VAL A 20 -24.33 3.72 14.99
CA VAL A 20 -23.98 2.31 14.80
C VAL A 20 -23.13 2.32 13.54
N LYS A 21 -21.81 2.11 13.71
CA LYS A 21 -20.90 2.00 12.58
C LYS A 21 -21.26 0.69 11.90
N THR A 22 -21.73 0.76 10.67
CA THR A 22 -22.03 -0.42 9.84
C THR A 22 -20.90 -0.62 8.84
N MET A 23 -20.84 -1.81 8.24
CA MET A 23 -20.01 -2.03 7.06
C MET A 23 -20.34 -0.98 5.97
N PRO A 24 -19.35 -0.52 5.19
CA PRO A 24 -19.61 0.35 4.05
C PRO A 24 -20.60 -0.27 3.08
N ALA A 25 -21.56 0.51 2.57
CA ALA A 25 -22.42 0.03 1.50
C ALA A 25 -21.60 -0.15 0.21
N ALA A 26 -21.93 -1.17 -0.60
CA ALA A 26 -21.22 -1.47 -1.86
C ALA A 26 -21.25 -0.32 -2.88
N TYR A 27 -22.21 0.60 -2.80
CA TYR A 27 -22.30 1.78 -3.67
C TYR A 27 -21.73 3.06 -3.04
N SER A 28 -21.17 2.97 -1.82
CA SER A 28 -20.69 4.15 -1.08
C SER A 28 -19.37 4.73 -1.60
N GLY A 29 -18.67 4.01 -2.48
CA GLY A 29 -17.30 4.33 -2.92
C GLY A 29 -16.24 4.22 -1.82
N LYS A 30 -16.62 3.86 -0.59
CA LYS A 30 -15.73 3.68 0.57
C LYS A 30 -15.54 2.22 0.97
N HIS A 31 -16.04 1.29 0.15
CA HIS A 31 -15.87 -0.13 0.38
C HIS A 31 -14.48 -0.60 -0.09
N PRO A 32 -13.96 -1.70 0.49
CA PRO A 32 -12.80 -2.39 -0.05
C PRO A 32 -13.02 -2.80 -1.51
N THR A 33 -12.00 -2.65 -2.36
CA THR A 33 -12.07 -3.00 -3.79
C THR A 33 -11.07 -4.09 -4.12
N TYR A 34 -11.44 -4.92 -5.10
CA TYR A 34 -10.58 -5.96 -5.68
C TYR A 34 -10.53 -5.76 -7.19
N ASP A 35 -9.33 -5.86 -7.77
CA ASP A 35 -9.10 -5.81 -9.21
C ASP A 35 -8.78 -7.22 -9.74
N PRO A 36 -9.69 -7.87 -10.50
CA PRO A 36 -9.42 -9.16 -11.11
C PRO A 36 -8.24 -9.16 -12.09
N ALA A 37 -7.91 -8.02 -12.70
CA ALA A 37 -6.74 -7.89 -13.59
C ALA A 37 -5.42 -7.82 -12.81
N ASN A 38 -5.48 -7.45 -11.53
CA ASN A 38 -4.36 -7.46 -10.62
C ASN A 38 -4.69 -8.29 -9.36
N PRO A 39 -4.56 -9.62 -9.43
CA PRO A 39 -4.93 -10.51 -8.32
C PRO A 39 -4.13 -10.25 -7.03
N ALA A 40 -3.05 -9.48 -7.11
CA ALA A 40 -2.24 -9.08 -5.96
C ALA A 40 -2.96 -8.08 -5.05
N THR A 41 -4.04 -7.46 -5.53
CA THR A 41 -4.93 -6.60 -4.74
C THR A 41 -5.83 -7.39 -3.78
N ALA A 42 -5.91 -8.72 -3.91
CA ALA A 42 -6.76 -9.56 -3.05
C ALA A 42 -6.42 -9.45 -1.57
N THR A 43 -5.13 -9.45 -1.21
CA THR A 43 -4.71 -9.29 0.19
C THR A 43 -5.24 -7.99 0.78
N ARG A 44 -5.05 -6.87 0.06
CA ARG A 44 -5.53 -5.55 0.48
C ARG A 44 -7.05 -5.49 0.57
N PHE A 45 -7.76 -6.16 -0.33
CA PHE A 45 -9.21 -6.29 -0.26
C PHE A 45 -9.65 -6.96 1.05
N PHE A 46 -9.08 -8.13 1.39
CA PHE A 46 -9.42 -8.84 2.62
C PHE A 46 -9.05 -8.06 3.88
N ASP A 47 -7.88 -7.41 3.90
CA ASP A 47 -7.47 -6.57 5.04
C ASP A 47 -8.44 -5.38 5.23
N GLY A 48 -8.92 -4.81 4.12
CA GLY A 48 -9.94 -3.75 4.13
C GLY A 48 -11.28 -4.24 4.67
N VAL A 49 -11.72 -5.45 4.29
CA VAL A 49 -12.95 -6.07 4.80
C VAL A 49 -12.83 -6.35 6.29
N GLU A 50 -11.71 -6.91 6.73
CA GLU A 50 -11.46 -7.21 8.14
C GLU A 50 -11.43 -5.93 9.00
N LEU A 51 -10.80 -4.87 8.50
CA LEU A 51 -10.80 -3.57 9.17
C LEU A 51 -12.21 -2.97 9.24
N ALA A 52 -12.98 -3.04 8.14
CA ALA A 52 -14.36 -2.56 8.12
C ALA A 52 -15.24 -3.32 9.12
N ALA A 53 -15.07 -4.65 9.20
CA ALA A 53 -15.79 -5.50 10.16
C ALA A 53 -15.45 -5.12 11.61
N LYS A 54 -14.16 -4.93 11.92
CA LYS A 54 -13.72 -4.46 13.24
C LYS A 54 -14.30 -3.09 13.59
N VAL A 55 -14.32 -2.15 12.65
CA VAL A 55 -14.90 -0.81 12.85
C VAL A 55 -16.42 -0.88 13.06
N ALA A 56 -17.09 -1.85 12.43
CA ALA A 56 -18.52 -2.10 12.57
C ALA A 56 -18.90 -2.95 13.79
N GLY A 57 -17.92 -3.55 14.47
CA GLY A 57 -18.16 -4.45 15.61
C GLY A 57 -18.63 -5.86 15.23
N LEU A 58 -18.32 -6.31 14.01
CA LEU A 58 -18.74 -7.60 13.45
C LEU A 58 -17.70 -8.73 13.67
N THR A 59 -17.06 -8.80 14.83
CA THR A 59 -15.94 -9.74 15.06
C THR A 59 -16.33 -11.22 15.09
N ASP A 60 -17.58 -11.53 15.43
CA ASP A 60 -18.10 -12.91 15.51
C ASP A 60 -19.21 -13.17 14.48
N HIS A 61 -19.32 -12.30 13.47
CA HIS A 61 -20.40 -12.30 12.48
C HIS A 61 -19.86 -12.67 11.09
N ASP A 62 -19.18 -13.82 10.99
CA ASP A 62 -18.50 -14.25 9.77
C ASP A 62 -19.43 -14.34 8.56
N GLU A 63 -20.69 -14.74 8.75
CA GLU A 63 -21.71 -14.73 7.70
C GLU A 63 -21.92 -13.33 7.11
N GLU A 64 -22.23 -12.35 7.96
CA GLU A 64 -22.47 -10.97 7.54
C GLU A 64 -21.22 -10.35 6.88
N VAL A 65 -20.03 -10.66 7.41
CA VAL A 65 -18.75 -10.17 6.84
C VAL A 65 -18.50 -10.75 5.45
N VAL A 66 -18.71 -12.06 5.27
CA VAL A 66 -18.52 -12.74 3.97
C VAL A 66 -19.56 -12.25 2.96
N GLU A 67 -20.82 -12.10 3.35
CA GLU A 67 -21.86 -11.55 2.48
C GLU A 67 -21.52 -10.14 2.01
N HIS A 68 -21.14 -9.24 2.94
CA HIS A 68 -20.69 -7.89 2.57
C HIS A 68 -19.50 -7.91 1.63
N ALA A 69 -18.49 -8.74 1.91
CA ALA A 69 -17.34 -8.88 1.04
C ALA A 69 -17.74 -9.33 -0.38
N LEU A 70 -18.62 -10.31 -0.50
CA LEU A 70 -19.14 -10.76 -1.79
C LEU A 70 -19.90 -9.66 -2.54
N THR A 71 -20.60 -8.76 -1.84
CA THR A 71 -21.28 -7.61 -2.48
C THR A 71 -20.32 -6.54 -3.01
N TYR A 72 -19.07 -6.50 -2.55
CA TYR A 72 -18.06 -5.55 -3.02
C TYR A 72 -17.36 -5.99 -4.30
N LEU A 73 -17.51 -7.27 -4.67
CA LEU A 73 -16.88 -7.86 -5.84
C LEU A 73 -17.79 -7.71 -7.06
N ASP A 74 -17.20 -7.83 -8.26
CA ASP A 74 -18.01 -7.98 -9.46
C ASP A 74 -18.78 -9.30 -9.45
N THR A 75 -19.87 -9.36 -10.20
CA THR A 75 -20.80 -10.51 -10.22
C THR A 75 -20.13 -11.84 -10.54
N GLN A 76 -19.12 -11.88 -11.42
CA GLN A 76 -18.46 -13.13 -11.80
C GLN A 76 -17.51 -13.60 -10.70
N THR A 77 -16.71 -12.69 -10.15
CA THR A 77 -15.81 -13.01 -9.04
C THR A 77 -16.59 -13.42 -7.79
N ALA A 78 -17.65 -12.69 -7.43
CA ALA A 78 -18.52 -13.03 -6.30
C ALA A 78 -19.11 -14.44 -6.44
N ARG A 79 -19.62 -14.79 -7.63
CA ARG A 79 -20.19 -16.12 -7.90
C ARG A 79 -19.16 -17.24 -7.78
N LEU A 80 -17.91 -16.98 -8.19
CA LEU A 80 -16.83 -17.96 -8.08
C LEU A 80 -16.42 -18.13 -6.61
N TRP A 81 -16.20 -17.02 -5.91
CA TRP A 81 -15.67 -17.03 -4.55
C TRP A 81 -16.68 -17.50 -3.52
N SER A 82 -17.99 -17.33 -3.73
CA SER A 82 -19.03 -17.87 -2.84
C SER A 82 -19.10 -19.41 -2.82
N ARG A 83 -18.56 -20.07 -3.85
CA ARG A 83 -18.48 -21.54 -3.93
C ARG A 83 -17.29 -22.12 -3.19
N LEU A 84 -16.38 -21.29 -2.71
CA LEU A 84 -15.20 -21.72 -1.98
C LEU A 84 -15.55 -22.00 -0.52
N GLU A 85 -14.70 -22.79 0.15
CA GLU A 85 -14.86 -23.11 1.57
C GLU A 85 -14.96 -21.84 2.41
N GLY A 86 -15.94 -21.76 3.31
CA GLY A 86 -16.20 -20.57 4.14
C GLY A 86 -16.93 -19.43 3.43
N GLY A 87 -17.09 -19.49 2.10
CA GLY A 87 -17.87 -18.56 1.29
C GLY A 87 -19.38 -18.85 1.28
N SER A 88 -19.78 -19.96 1.89
CA SER A 88 -21.16 -20.41 2.09
C SER A 88 -21.24 -21.16 3.41
N ALA A 89 -22.46 -21.39 3.91
CA ALA A 89 -22.70 -22.06 5.19
C ALA A 89 -21.95 -23.42 5.28
N PRO A 90 -21.16 -23.66 6.34
CA PRO A 90 -20.86 -22.76 7.46
C PRO A 90 -19.87 -21.65 7.05
N PHE A 91 -20.28 -20.40 7.24
CA PHE A 91 -19.46 -19.24 6.93
C PHE A 91 -18.24 -19.20 7.85
N SER A 92 -17.09 -18.87 7.25
CA SER A 92 -15.87 -18.61 8.00
C SER A 92 -14.98 -17.68 7.19
N PHE A 93 -14.79 -16.46 7.68
CA PHE A 93 -14.06 -15.44 6.94
C PHE A 93 -12.60 -15.85 6.71
N GLU A 94 -11.96 -16.44 7.72
CA GLU A 94 -10.58 -16.91 7.63
C GLU A 94 -10.41 -18.07 6.65
N LYS A 95 -11.30 -19.07 6.70
CA LYS A 95 -11.27 -20.20 5.75
C LYS A 95 -11.54 -19.73 4.33
N TRP A 96 -12.48 -18.80 4.16
CA TRP A 96 -12.79 -18.19 2.88
C TRP A 96 -11.62 -17.42 2.29
N ARG A 97 -10.99 -16.55 3.09
CA ARG A 97 -9.76 -15.84 2.71
C ARG A 97 -8.69 -16.82 2.26
N LYS A 98 -8.42 -17.89 3.03
CA LYS A 98 -7.43 -18.93 2.67
C LYS A 98 -7.78 -19.65 1.38
N ALA A 99 -9.05 -20.02 1.18
CA ALA A 99 -9.51 -20.72 -0.01
C ALA A 99 -9.43 -19.83 -1.27
N VAL A 100 -9.81 -18.57 -1.16
CA VAL A 100 -9.65 -17.57 -2.24
C VAL A 100 -8.18 -17.39 -2.56
N MET A 101 -7.34 -17.12 -1.55
CA MET A 101 -5.91 -16.94 -1.80
C MET A 101 -5.33 -18.17 -2.50
N LYS A 102 -5.76 -19.40 -2.15
CA LYS A 102 -5.31 -20.65 -2.79
C LYS A 102 -5.61 -20.77 -4.29
N ILE A 103 -6.68 -20.17 -4.80
CA ILE A 103 -7.01 -20.24 -6.24
C ILE A 103 -6.34 -19.13 -7.05
N LEU A 104 -5.87 -18.05 -6.41
CA LEU A 104 -5.19 -16.97 -7.11
C LEU A 104 -3.79 -17.39 -7.57
N PRO A 105 -3.28 -16.87 -8.70
CA PRO A 105 -1.93 -17.16 -9.17
C PRO A 105 -0.90 -16.92 -8.07
N LYS A 106 0.01 -17.88 -7.85
CA LYS A 106 1.06 -17.76 -6.82
C LYS A 106 1.91 -16.51 -6.99
N ALA A 107 2.16 -16.09 -8.24
CA ALA A 107 2.88 -14.86 -8.57
C ALA A 107 2.17 -13.56 -8.13
N SER A 108 0.91 -13.63 -7.72
CA SER A 108 0.12 -12.51 -7.22
C SER A 108 0.05 -12.49 -5.69
N ARG A 109 0.57 -13.51 -5.01
CA ARG A 109 0.58 -13.59 -3.55
C ARG A 109 1.82 -12.88 -3.02
N TYR A 110 1.64 -11.80 -2.27
CA TYR A 110 2.76 -11.12 -1.61
C TYR A 110 3.22 -11.86 -0.35
N ASP A 111 2.36 -12.68 0.24
CA ASP A 111 2.63 -13.48 1.45
C ASP A 111 3.57 -14.68 1.20
N VAL A 112 3.74 -15.10 -0.06
CA VAL A 112 4.56 -16.27 -0.41
C VAL A 112 5.96 -15.89 -0.90
N GLY A 113 6.20 -14.61 -1.20
CA GLY A 113 7.40 -14.17 -1.90
C GLY A 113 7.48 -14.76 -3.32
N SER A 114 8.14 -14.08 -4.24
CA SER A 114 8.25 -14.53 -5.63
C SER A 114 9.67 -14.42 -6.14
N MET A 115 10.26 -15.57 -6.48
CA MET A 115 11.57 -15.65 -7.13
C MET A 115 11.60 -14.79 -8.41
N ALA A 116 10.52 -14.76 -9.19
CA ALA A 116 10.46 -13.95 -10.40
C ALA A 116 10.47 -12.44 -10.11
N ARG A 117 9.80 -11.99 -9.03
CA ARG A 117 9.83 -10.58 -8.62
C ARG A 117 11.18 -10.21 -8.02
N LEU A 118 11.76 -11.09 -7.20
CA LEU A 118 13.10 -10.95 -6.65
C LEU A 118 14.16 -10.85 -7.75
N ASP A 119 14.12 -11.75 -8.74
CA ASP A 119 15.06 -11.72 -9.87
C ASP A 119 14.85 -10.48 -10.75
N ASN A 120 13.62 -10.00 -10.90
CA ASN A 120 13.34 -8.75 -11.60
C ASN A 120 13.90 -7.53 -10.85
N LEU A 121 13.74 -7.46 -9.52
CA LEU A 121 14.35 -6.43 -8.68
C LEU A 121 15.88 -6.46 -8.82
N CYS A 122 16.49 -7.64 -8.72
CA CYS A 122 17.93 -7.82 -8.89
C CYS A 122 18.39 -7.42 -10.30
N ARG A 123 17.63 -7.77 -11.34
CA ARG A 123 17.93 -7.40 -12.73
C ARG A 123 17.93 -5.87 -12.89
N LYS A 124 16.88 -5.19 -12.42
CA LYS A 124 16.80 -3.72 -12.47
C LYS A 124 17.96 -3.07 -11.72
N ALA A 125 18.30 -3.58 -10.54
CA ALA A 125 19.44 -3.10 -9.76
C ALA A 125 20.79 -3.37 -10.45
N ARG A 126 20.92 -4.45 -11.23
CA ARG A 126 22.12 -4.68 -12.06
C ARG A 126 22.21 -3.75 -13.26
N GLU A 127 21.08 -3.45 -13.90
CA GLU A 127 21.00 -2.50 -15.02
C GLU A 127 21.33 -1.07 -14.58
N ARG A 128 20.90 -0.70 -13.36
CA ARG A 128 21.23 0.57 -12.72
C ARG A 128 21.70 0.32 -11.28
N PRO A 129 23.02 0.10 -11.08
CA PRO A 129 23.59 -0.15 -9.76
C PRO A 129 23.36 1.02 -8.82
N ILE A 130 22.79 0.72 -7.64
CA ILE A 130 22.35 1.74 -6.68
C ILE A 130 23.55 2.31 -5.92
N GLY A 131 23.76 3.61 -6.01
CA GLY A 131 24.77 4.35 -5.26
C GLY A 131 24.41 4.54 -3.78
N ARG A 132 25.43 4.78 -2.96
CA ARG A 132 25.28 5.09 -1.53
C ARG A 132 24.56 6.43 -1.29
N ASP A 133 24.67 7.33 -2.25
CA ASP A 133 24.06 8.67 -2.30
C ASP A 133 22.59 8.66 -2.75
N GLU A 134 22.12 7.56 -3.36
CA GLU A 134 20.76 7.42 -3.87
C GLU A 134 19.81 6.88 -2.77
N LYS A 135 19.64 7.65 -1.68
CA LYS A 135 18.87 7.21 -0.49
C LYS A 135 17.50 6.63 -0.84
N SER A 136 16.66 7.37 -1.54
CA SER A 136 15.29 6.91 -1.87
C SER A 136 15.30 5.60 -2.68
N ALA A 137 16.13 5.53 -3.73
CA ALA A 137 16.25 4.32 -4.55
C ALA A 137 16.77 3.12 -3.76
N PHE A 138 17.69 3.35 -2.82
CA PHE A 138 18.18 2.30 -1.93
C PHE A 138 17.09 1.77 -1.01
N TYR A 139 16.32 2.63 -0.35
CA TYR A 139 15.24 2.18 0.54
C TYR A 139 14.12 1.46 -0.21
N GLU A 140 13.73 1.95 -1.39
CA GLU A 140 12.75 1.26 -2.25
C GLU A 140 13.25 -0.14 -2.64
N PHE A 141 14.52 -0.26 -3.02
CA PHE A 141 15.13 -1.55 -3.34
C PHE A 141 15.23 -2.46 -2.11
N ALA A 142 15.72 -1.97 -0.97
CA ALA A 142 15.93 -2.77 0.23
C ALA A 142 14.61 -3.31 0.80
N LEU A 143 13.58 -2.46 0.91
CA LEU A 143 12.26 -2.87 1.38
C LEU A 143 11.59 -3.84 0.39
N GLY A 144 11.68 -3.56 -0.91
CA GLY A 144 11.14 -4.45 -1.94
C GLY A 144 11.85 -5.80 -1.98
N PHE A 145 13.17 -5.82 -1.80
CA PHE A 145 13.96 -7.05 -1.74
C PHE A 145 13.58 -7.86 -0.50
N GLN A 146 13.52 -7.23 0.68
CA GLN A 146 13.17 -7.90 1.94
C GLN A 146 11.76 -8.50 1.90
N ALA A 147 10.79 -7.77 1.36
CA ALA A 147 9.40 -8.24 1.24
C ALA A 147 9.27 -9.52 0.39
N GLU A 148 10.11 -9.68 -0.64
CA GLU A 148 10.12 -10.90 -1.45
C GLU A 148 11.03 -11.99 -0.88
N ALA A 149 12.13 -11.62 -0.23
CA ALA A 149 13.14 -12.53 0.29
C ALA A 149 12.70 -13.24 1.58
N GLU A 150 12.08 -12.54 2.53
CA GLU A 150 11.69 -13.14 3.82
C GLU A 150 10.76 -14.36 3.67
N PRO A 151 9.70 -14.32 2.84
CA PRO A 151 8.85 -15.50 2.65
C PRO A 151 9.57 -16.65 1.95
N LEU A 152 10.48 -16.35 1.01
CA LEU A 152 11.26 -17.36 0.30
C LEU A 152 12.29 -18.04 1.20
N LEU A 153 12.88 -17.30 2.14
CA LEU A 153 13.78 -17.82 3.16
C LEU A 153 13.01 -18.70 4.15
N LYS A 154 11.87 -18.22 4.68
CA LYS A 154 11.01 -18.98 5.61
C LYS A 154 10.47 -20.29 5.01
N SER A 155 10.25 -20.32 3.70
CA SER A 155 9.81 -21.52 2.98
C SER A 155 10.95 -22.44 2.54
N GLY A 156 12.21 -22.04 2.74
CA GLY A 156 13.39 -22.82 2.36
C GLY A 156 13.62 -22.93 0.85
N VAL A 157 13.02 -22.02 0.06
CA VAL A 157 13.16 -22.02 -1.41
C VAL A 157 14.52 -21.48 -1.85
N ILE A 158 15.13 -20.63 -1.05
CA ILE A 158 16.43 -20.00 -1.30
C ILE A 158 17.26 -19.95 -0.02
N ALA A 159 18.57 -20.16 -0.14
CA ALA A 159 19.50 -20.04 0.99
C ALA A 159 19.77 -18.56 1.33
N ASN A 160 20.10 -18.27 2.59
CA ASN A 160 20.44 -16.91 3.03
C ASN A 160 21.68 -16.37 2.27
N GLN A 161 22.72 -17.18 2.10
CA GLN A 161 23.90 -16.85 1.31
C GLN A 161 23.56 -16.37 -0.12
N ASP A 162 22.65 -17.06 -0.81
CA ASP A 162 22.21 -16.68 -2.16
C ASP A 162 21.50 -15.31 -2.17
N LEU A 163 20.70 -15.02 -1.13
CA LEU A 163 20.03 -13.73 -0.97
C LEU A 163 21.03 -12.60 -0.73
N VAL A 164 22.02 -12.82 0.14
CA VAL A 164 23.09 -11.86 0.41
C VAL A 164 23.87 -11.54 -0.86
N VAL A 165 24.28 -12.56 -1.62
CA VAL A 165 24.97 -12.38 -2.90
C VAL A 165 24.10 -11.61 -3.90
N LYS A 166 22.82 -11.98 -4.03
CA LYS A 166 21.87 -11.29 -4.93
C LYS A 166 21.73 -9.81 -4.56
N PHE A 167 21.60 -9.48 -3.28
CA PHE A 167 21.45 -8.11 -2.81
C PHE A 167 22.69 -7.26 -3.05
N ILE A 168 23.86 -7.76 -2.64
CA ILE A 168 25.14 -7.07 -2.86
C ILE A 168 25.36 -6.85 -4.36
N SER A 169 24.96 -7.81 -5.21
CA SER A 169 25.06 -7.70 -6.66
C SER A 169 24.20 -6.60 -7.30
N GLY A 170 23.27 -5.99 -6.56
CA GLY A 170 22.46 -4.85 -7.00
C GLY A 170 23.05 -3.47 -6.67
N LEU A 171 24.07 -3.41 -5.81
CA LEU A 171 24.66 -2.15 -5.35
C LEU A 171 25.75 -1.65 -6.30
N LYS A 172 26.13 -0.38 -6.26
CA LYS A 172 27.29 0.14 -7.00
C LYS A 172 28.60 -0.40 -6.42
N GLY A 173 29.62 -0.63 -7.26
CA GLY A 173 30.89 -1.26 -6.84
C GLY A 173 31.55 -0.60 -5.62
N THR A 174 31.66 0.72 -5.61
CA THR A 174 32.20 1.49 -4.48
C THR A 174 31.38 1.33 -3.19
N PHE A 175 30.06 1.14 -3.32
CA PHE A 175 29.19 0.88 -2.17
C PHE A 175 29.37 -0.57 -1.67
N ARG A 176 29.49 -1.55 -2.57
CA ARG A 176 29.76 -2.96 -2.22
C ARG A 176 31.06 -3.12 -1.45
N GLU A 177 32.12 -2.47 -1.90
CA GLU A 177 33.44 -2.51 -1.24
C GLU A 177 33.35 -1.94 0.17
N GLY A 178 32.75 -0.75 0.33
CA GLY A 178 32.55 -0.15 1.65
C GLY A 178 31.64 -0.97 2.57
N LEU A 179 30.63 -1.64 2.00
CA LEU A 179 29.73 -2.53 2.75
C LEU A 179 30.49 -3.78 3.21
N SER A 180 31.26 -4.40 2.32
CA SER A 180 32.09 -5.57 2.64
C SER A 180 33.13 -5.23 3.71
N GLU A 181 33.77 -4.06 3.63
CA GLU A 181 34.70 -3.59 4.65
C GLU A 181 34.01 -3.39 6.01
N ARG A 182 32.81 -2.79 6.04
CA ARG A 182 32.05 -2.62 7.29
C ARG A 182 31.58 -3.95 7.88
N LEU A 183 31.16 -4.89 7.04
CA LEU A 183 30.76 -6.23 7.47
C LEU A 183 31.97 -6.98 8.06
N SER A 184 33.13 -6.93 7.41
CA SER A 184 34.37 -7.53 7.93
C SER A 184 34.87 -6.91 9.24
N ARG A 185 34.56 -5.63 9.50
CA ARG A 185 34.90 -4.94 10.76
C ARG A 185 33.92 -5.23 11.88
N LYS A 186 32.69 -5.66 11.58
CA LYS A 186 31.76 -6.18 12.59
C LYS A 186 32.25 -7.56 13.00
N THR A 187 32.76 -7.68 14.22
CA THR A 187 32.83 -8.98 14.89
C THR A 187 31.42 -9.56 14.94
N PRO A 188 31.24 -10.89 14.76
CA PRO A 188 29.96 -11.52 15.01
C PRO A 188 29.53 -11.14 16.42
N VAL A 189 28.34 -10.54 16.56
CA VAL A 189 27.81 -10.19 17.87
C VAL A 189 27.60 -11.51 18.62
N ALA A 190 28.36 -11.67 19.70
CA ALA A 190 28.33 -12.81 20.62
C ALA A 190 27.08 -12.77 21.52
N ASP A 191 25.90 -12.68 20.90
CA ASP A 191 24.62 -12.81 21.59
C ASP A 191 23.89 -14.04 21.02
N ALA A 192 24.04 -15.14 21.76
CA ALA A 192 23.17 -16.33 21.81
C ALA A 192 22.76 -17.00 20.49
N ASP A 193 23.69 -17.60 19.76
CA ASP A 193 23.55 -18.93 19.10
C ASP A 193 24.81 -19.24 18.27
N GLU A 194 25.94 -19.39 18.96
CA GLU A 194 27.23 -19.69 18.34
C GLU A 194 27.30 -21.13 17.77
N ALA A 195 26.25 -21.94 17.97
CA ALA A 195 26.16 -23.31 17.50
C ALA A 195 25.33 -23.50 16.21
N ALA A 196 24.75 -22.43 15.64
CA ALA A 196 23.83 -22.53 14.49
C ALA A 196 24.19 -21.62 13.30
N ARG A 197 25.34 -20.92 13.33
CA ARG A 197 25.86 -20.24 12.15
C ARG A 197 26.74 -21.23 11.39
N ASP A 198 26.31 -21.64 10.20
CA ASP A 198 27.17 -22.40 9.30
C ASP A 198 28.44 -21.57 9.04
N GLU A 199 29.63 -22.18 9.11
CA GLU A 199 30.91 -21.52 8.76
C GLU A 199 30.89 -20.88 7.36
N GLU A 200 29.94 -21.31 6.51
CA GLU A 200 29.71 -20.83 5.15
C GLU A 200 28.82 -19.57 5.06
N ASP A 201 28.08 -19.20 6.11
CA ASP A 201 27.15 -18.06 6.10
C ASP A 201 27.30 -17.13 7.33
N PRO A 202 28.32 -16.25 7.33
CA PRO A 202 28.67 -15.43 8.48
C PRO A 202 27.72 -14.26 8.78
N PHE A 203 26.83 -13.88 7.86
CA PHE A 203 25.96 -12.71 8.01
C PHE A 203 24.53 -13.00 7.54
N THR A 204 23.54 -12.66 8.35
CA THR A 204 22.15 -12.75 7.91
C THR A 204 21.82 -11.65 6.91
N MET A 205 20.86 -11.91 6.04
CA MET A 205 20.39 -10.92 5.07
C MET A 205 19.90 -9.63 5.75
N GLU A 206 19.22 -9.76 6.90
CA GLU A 206 18.75 -8.63 7.68
C GLU A 206 19.92 -7.78 8.22
N GLU A 207 21.01 -8.41 8.67
CA GLU A 207 22.21 -7.71 9.12
C GLU A 207 22.87 -6.91 7.99
N VAL A 208 22.98 -7.51 6.80
CA VAL A 208 23.56 -6.87 5.61
C VAL A 208 22.74 -5.65 5.20
N ILE A 209 21.41 -5.79 5.12
CA ILE A 209 20.51 -4.67 4.80
C ILE A 209 20.64 -3.56 5.85
N LYS A 210 20.67 -3.90 7.14
CA LYS A 210 20.80 -2.90 8.23
C LYS A 210 22.10 -2.12 8.13
N VAL A 211 23.24 -2.78 7.91
CA VAL A 211 24.53 -2.09 7.75
C VAL A 211 24.53 -1.18 6.51
N ALA A 212 23.91 -1.63 5.42
CA ALA A 212 23.79 -0.84 4.21
C ALA A 212 22.90 0.41 4.43
N MET A 213 21.79 0.29 5.18
CA MET A 213 20.96 1.42 5.62
C MET A 213 21.78 2.43 6.43
N ASP A 214 22.52 1.98 7.45
CA ASP A 214 23.37 2.85 8.27
C ASP A 214 24.43 3.59 7.43
N MET A 215 24.96 2.95 6.39
CA MET A 215 25.90 3.58 5.47
C MET A 215 25.26 4.68 4.63
N VAL A 216 24.05 4.44 4.12
CA VAL A 216 23.29 5.41 3.31
C VAL A 216 22.87 6.60 4.16
N ASP A 217 22.37 6.35 5.38
CA ASP A 217 22.03 7.43 6.32
C ASP A 217 23.26 8.26 6.69
N ALA A 218 24.40 7.62 6.99
CA ALA A 218 25.64 8.34 7.26
C ALA A 218 26.16 9.14 6.05
N ALA A 219 25.86 8.72 4.81
CA ALA A 219 26.19 9.51 3.62
C ALA A 219 25.27 10.72 3.46
N ALA A 220 23.99 10.58 3.79
CA ALA A 220 23.02 11.67 3.73
C ALA A 220 23.32 12.79 4.73
N VAL A 221 23.97 12.48 5.86
CA VAL A 221 24.32 13.47 6.91
C VAL A 221 25.61 14.26 6.57
N GLY A 222 26.41 13.80 5.60
CA GLY A 222 27.66 14.47 5.19
C GLY A 222 28.78 14.44 6.26
N PRO A 223 30.05 14.73 5.89
CA PRO A 223 31.20 14.72 6.80
C PRO A 223 31.24 15.92 7.77
N PHE A 224 30.40 16.92 7.54
CA PHE A 224 30.12 18.00 8.47
C PHE A 224 28.68 17.84 8.90
N GLY A 225 28.43 17.03 9.93
CA GLY A 225 27.09 16.91 10.50
C GLY A 225 26.58 18.29 10.90
N SER A 226 25.63 18.82 10.14
CA SER A 226 24.89 20.01 10.52
C SER A 226 23.58 20.12 9.74
N LEU A 227 22.48 20.06 10.50
CA LEU A 227 21.26 20.84 10.32
C LEU A 227 20.64 20.85 8.90
N ALA A 228 20.09 19.73 8.44
CA ALA A 228 19.16 19.73 7.31
C ALA A 228 17.87 18.92 7.53
N TYR A 229 17.60 18.48 8.77
CA TYR A 229 16.32 17.84 9.14
C TYR A 229 15.86 18.28 10.53
N VAL A 230 15.69 19.58 10.74
CA VAL A 230 14.76 20.13 11.74
C VAL A 230 14.14 21.39 11.14
N GLU A 231 13.34 21.25 10.09
CA GLU A 231 12.44 22.31 9.62
C GLU A 231 11.32 21.70 8.76
N GLU A 232 10.56 20.76 9.32
CA GLU A 232 9.22 20.41 8.82
C GLU A 232 8.28 19.99 9.97
N GLU A 233 8.37 20.64 11.14
CA GLU A 233 7.34 20.46 12.20
C GLU A 233 6.96 21.76 12.95
N ALA A 234 7.45 22.94 12.56
CA ALA A 234 7.14 24.19 13.26
C ALA A 234 6.03 25.06 12.62
N ASP A 235 5.63 24.81 11.37
CA ASP A 235 4.69 25.69 10.65
C ASP A 235 3.21 25.25 10.72
N TYR A 236 2.91 24.07 11.26
CA TYR A 236 1.51 23.66 11.47
C TYR A 236 0.91 24.23 12.76
N ALA A 237 1.73 24.57 13.76
CA ALA A 237 1.25 24.98 15.09
C ALA A 237 1.07 26.50 15.26
N ARG A 238 1.51 27.34 14.31
CA ARG A 238 1.40 28.81 14.44
C ARG A 238 0.16 29.43 13.78
N ASN A 239 -0.59 28.64 13.02
CA ASN A 239 -1.65 29.17 12.15
C ASN A 239 -3.04 29.11 12.81
N VAL A 240 -3.14 28.58 14.03
CA VAL A 240 -4.40 28.43 14.77
C VAL A 240 -4.63 29.57 15.79
N THR A 241 -3.69 30.51 15.95
CA THR A 241 -3.87 31.65 16.87
C THR A 241 -3.39 32.97 16.29
N SER A 242 -3.98 33.42 15.18
CA SER A 242 -4.29 34.84 15.00
C SER A 242 -5.36 35.02 13.91
N SER A 243 -6.60 34.72 14.25
CA SER A 243 -7.74 35.38 13.63
C SER A 243 -7.63 36.89 13.87
N GLY A 244 -7.29 37.67 12.83
CA GLY A 244 -7.34 39.12 12.93
C GLY A 244 -6.58 39.87 11.83
N LEU A 245 -7.34 40.26 10.80
CA LEU A 245 -7.20 41.52 10.02
C LEU A 245 -6.17 41.59 8.86
N SER A 246 -6.78 41.70 7.66
CA SER A 246 -6.57 42.75 6.65
C SER A 246 -5.78 42.43 5.37
N ASP A 247 -6.58 42.23 4.32
CA ASP A 247 -6.51 42.83 2.98
C ASP A 247 -5.27 42.72 2.07
N ARG A 248 -5.58 42.12 0.90
CA ARG A 248 -5.30 42.65 -0.46
C ARG A 248 -3.89 42.45 -1.01
N ALA A 249 -3.69 41.35 -1.73
CA ALA A 249 -3.31 41.33 -3.15
C ALA A 249 -3.01 39.88 -3.57
N GLU A 250 -3.87 39.25 -4.38
CA GLU A 250 -3.50 38.14 -5.27
C GLU A 250 -4.70 37.72 -6.13
N SER A 251 -5.05 38.56 -7.12
CA SER A 251 -6.15 38.29 -8.07
C SER A 251 -5.65 38.08 -9.52
N ALA A 252 -4.38 37.73 -9.70
CA ALA A 252 -3.77 37.58 -11.03
C ALA A 252 -3.56 36.12 -11.47
N GLY A 253 -3.23 35.20 -10.56
CA GLY A 253 -2.90 33.81 -10.93
C GLY A 253 -4.09 32.89 -11.25
N LEU A 254 -5.30 33.23 -10.77
CA LEU A 254 -6.46 32.33 -10.88
C LEU A 254 -7.15 32.34 -12.25
N LYS A 255 -6.91 33.38 -13.07
CA LYS A 255 -7.53 33.50 -14.39
C LYS A 255 -6.80 32.66 -15.45
N ASP A 256 -5.48 32.53 -15.35
CA ASP A 256 -4.68 31.78 -16.32
C ASP A 256 -4.88 30.26 -16.23
N LEU A 257 -5.20 29.71 -15.05
CA LEU A 257 -5.56 28.30 -14.91
C LEU A 257 -6.96 28.00 -15.46
N LYS A 258 -7.91 28.92 -15.30
CA LYS A 258 -9.28 28.76 -15.83
C LYS A 258 -9.29 28.72 -17.36
N ILE A 259 -8.52 29.61 -18.00
CA ILE A 259 -8.39 29.68 -19.47
C ILE A 259 -7.74 28.42 -20.05
N LYS A 260 -6.71 27.86 -19.37
CA LYS A 260 -6.09 26.60 -19.81
C LYS A 260 -7.01 25.38 -19.68
N GLN A 261 -7.85 25.33 -18.66
CA GLN A 261 -8.80 24.23 -18.47
C GLN A 261 -9.92 24.23 -19.52
N GLU A 262 -10.42 25.41 -19.90
CA GLU A 262 -11.47 25.55 -20.92
C GLU A 262 -10.93 25.26 -22.33
N SER A 263 -9.69 25.66 -22.63
CA SER A 263 -9.03 25.33 -23.91
C SER A 263 -8.82 23.82 -24.12
N MET A 264 -8.47 23.07 -23.07
CA MET A 264 -8.27 21.63 -23.17
C MET A 264 -9.58 20.86 -23.37
N ALA A 265 -10.68 21.35 -22.80
CA ALA A 265 -12.01 20.77 -22.99
C ALA A 265 -12.52 20.95 -24.43
N GLU A 266 -12.23 22.10 -25.05
CA GLU A 266 -12.62 22.38 -26.44
C GLU A 266 -11.83 21.53 -27.45
N GLU A 267 -10.53 21.31 -27.19
CA GLU A 267 -9.70 20.43 -28.03
C GLU A 267 -10.12 18.96 -27.93
N MET A 268 -10.49 18.49 -26.73
CA MET A 268 -11.03 17.12 -26.56
C MET A 268 -12.37 16.92 -27.27
N ALA A 269 -13.22 17.95 -27.32
CA ALA A 269 -14.50 17.89 -28.04
C ALA A 269 -14.31 17.78 -29.57
N LYS A 270 -13.29 18.45 -30.14
CA LYS A 270 -12.95 18.34 -31.57
C LYS A 270 -12.42 16.95 -31.94
N VAL A 271 -11.65 16.33 -31.05
CA VAL A 271 -11.13 14.97 -31.26
C VAL A 271 -12.27 13.94 -31.29
N TYR A 272 -13.25 14.07 -30.38
CA TYR A 272 -14.40 13.17 -30.34
C TYR A 272 -15.34 13.32 -31.55
N THR A 273 -15.57 14.55 -32.03
CA THR A 273 -16.41 14.76 -33.22
C THR A 273 -15.74 14.25 -34.49
N SER A 274 -14.42 14.44 -34.63
CA SER A 274 -13.61 13.87 -35.73
C SER A 274 -13.68 12.33 -35.76
N LEU A 275 -13.53 11.68 -34.60
CA LEU A 275 -13.63 10.21 -34.49
C LEU A 275 -15.04 9.70 -34.83
N SER A 276 -16.09 10.41 -34.42
CA SER A 276 -17.47 10.02 -34.75
C SER A 276 -17.82 10.13 -36.24
N LEU A 277 -17.30 11.15 -36.94
CA LEU A 277 -17.49 11.34 -38.38
C LEU A 277 -16.74 10.26 -39.19
N THR A 278 -15.55 9.88 -38.74
CA THR A 278 -14.73 8.86 -39.41
C THR A 278 -15.32 7.45 -39.24
N LEU A 279 -15.92 7.16 -38.08
CA LEU A 279 -16.64 5.90 -37.83
C LEU A 279 -17.97 5.81 -38.59
N SER A 280 -18.69 6.91 -38.77
CA SER A 280 -19.94 6.93 -39.55
C SER A 280 -19.70 6.76 -41.06
N PHE A 281 -18.57 7.22 -41.59
CA PHE A 281 -18.24 7.10 -43.01
C PHE A 281 -17.85 5.66 -43.41
N ASN A 282 -17.18 4.93 -42.53
CA ASN A 282 -16.78 3.53 -42.77
C ASN A 282 -17.97 2.55 -42.72
N SER A 283 -19.09 2.92 -42.10
CA SER A 283 -20.28 2.07 -42.04
C SER A 283 -21.19 2.17 -43.28
N GLN A 284 -20.97 3.13 -44.19
CA GLN A 284 -21.78 3.29 -45.40
C GLN A 284 -21.19 2.63 -46.66
N TRP A 285 -19.95 2.13 -46.61
CA TRP A 285 -19.26 1.50 -47.75
C TRP A 285 -19.08 -0.02 -47.65
N SER A 286 -19.81 -0.67 -46.73
CA SER A 286 -19.78 -2.14 -46.56
C SER A 286 -21.17 -2.78 -46.67
N ARG A 287 -21.91 -2.45 -47.72
CA ARG A 287 -23.06 -3.23 -48.22
C ARG A 287 -22.94 -3.46 -49.71
#